data_AF-A0A4D4MCU3-F1
#
_entry.id   AF-A0A4D4MCU3-F1
#
_cell.length_a   1.000
_cell.length_b   1.000
_cell.length_c   1.000
_cell.angle_alpha   90.00
_cell.angle_beta   90.00
_cell.angle_gamma   90.00
#
_symmetry.space_group_name_H-M   'P 1'
#
loop_
_entity.id
_entity.type
_entity.pdbx_description
1 polymer ?
#
loop_
_entity_poly.entity_id
_entity_poly.type
_entity_poly.pdbx_seq_one_letter_code
_entity_poly.pdbx_strand_id
1 'polypeptide(L)'
;MSPDGRRAVPFTEAAVTERGDGSYSVARHASGVRSVTEYSDGLPVDRGAPRSPRQRPTCPTKGPGPDGRVPTGPRTALLTDRNLFPVAHHAPMNAALPMFERHDMTETEIRLTGSPAPSFPQDRTCPYQPPKAYEERRGESPLTQVTLFDGRPAWLITGHAEGRALLVDPRLSSDWGHPDFPVVVRRTEDRGGLAFPLIGVDDPVHARQRRMLIPSFGVKRMNAIRPRLQSLVDRLLDDMLAKGPGADLVSAFALPVPSVAICELLGVPYGDHDFFEECSRNFVGAATSAEADAAFGELYTYLHGLVGRKQAEPEDGLLDELIARQLEEGDLDHDEVVMIALVLLVAGHETTVNAIALGALTLIQHPEQIDVLLRDPGAVSGVVEELLRFTSVSDHIVRMAKEDIEVGGATIKAGDAVLVSITLMNRDAKAYENPDIFDARRNARHHVGFGHGIHQCLGQNLARAELEIALGGLFARIPGLRLAVPLDEVPIKAGHDAQGPIELPVVW
;
A
#
# COMPACT_ATOMS: atom_id res chain seq x y z
N MET A 1 10.68 64.20 -0.14
CA MET A 1 9.99 64.33 -1.44
C MET A 1 9.44 62.96 -1.81
N SER A 2 8.13 62.80 -1.65
CA SER A 2 7.28 61.72 -2.20
C SER A 2 6.83 62.10 -3.63
N PRO A 3 6.00 61.32 -4.35
CA PRO A 3 5.68 59.87 -4.31
C PRO A 3 5.50 59.24 -5.72
N ASP A 4 5.36 57.91 -5.79
CA ASP A 4 4.22 57.22 -6.44
C ASP A 4 4.40 55.69 -6.23
N GLY A 5 3.48 54.91 -5.68
CA GLY A 5 2.05 55.12 -5.53
C GLY A 5 1.30 54.07 -6.36
N ARG A 6 1.27 52.80 -5.93
CA ARG A 6 0.20 51.88 -6.36
C ARG A 6 -0.44 51.21 -5.16
N ARG A 7 -1.71 51.58 -5.02
CA ARG A 7 -2.66 51.27 -3.97
C ARG A 7 -3.21 49.86 -4.12
N ALA A 8 -3.56 49.30 -2.97
CA ALA A 8 -4.56 48.25 -2.84
C ALA A 8 -5.87 48.65 -3.56
N VAL A 9 -6.45 47.68 -4.28
CA VAL A 9 -7.81 47.78 -4.83
C VAL A 9 -8.74 47.02 -3.86
N PRO A 10 -9.84 47.64 -3.41
CA PRO A 10 -10.73 47.06 -2.41
C PRO A 10 -11.70 46.04 -3.03
N PHE A 11 -12.19 45.14 -2.17
CA PHE A 11 -13.37 44.32 -2.39
C PHE A 11 -14.52 45.16 -2.96
N THR A 12 -15.01 44.81 -4.14
CA THR A 12 -16.30 45.29 -4.65
C THR A 12 -17.35 44.22 -4.38
N GLU A 13 -18.27 44.53 -3.47
CA GLU A 13 -19.57 43.87 -3.34
C GLU A 13 -20.26 43.84 -4.72
N ALA A 14 -20.63 42.64 -5.17
CA ALA A 14 -21.58 42.52 -6.26
C ALA A 14 -22.97 42.85 -5.70
N ALA A 15 -23.52 43.98 -6.12
CA ALA A 15 -24.88 44.38 -5.81
C ALA A 15 -25.88 43.38 -6.44
N VAL A 16 -26.55 42.61 -5.60
CA VAL A 16 -27.72 41.82 -5.97
C VAL A 16 -28.92 42.76 -5.93
N THR A 17 -29.47 43.12 -7.09
CA THR A 17 -30.80 43.72 -7.15
C THR A 17 -31.84 42.62 -7.31
N GLU A 18 -32.64 42.39 -6.27
CA GLU A 18 -33.87 41.60 -6.34
C GLU A 18 -34.83 42.19 -7.37
N ARG A 19 -35.31 41.35 -8.29
CA ARG A 19 -36.60 41.59 -8.94
C ARG A 19 -37.66 40.86 -8.12
N GLY A 20 -38.76 41.54 -7.81
CA GLY A 20 -39.83 41.07 -6.93
C GLY A 20 -40.67 39.88 -7.45
N ASP A 21 -40.08 38.98 -8.23
CA ASP A 21 -40.69 37.76 -8.76
C ASP A 21 -39.81 36.50 -8.63
N GLY A 22 -38.69 36.56 -7.89
CA GLY A 22 -37.97 35.38 -7.41
C GLY A 22 -37.10 34.65 -8.45
N SER A 23 -36.59 35.35 -9.47
CA SER A 23 -35.61 34.79 -10.43
C SER A 23 -34.30 35.60 -10.51
N TYR A 24 -33.17 34.89 -10.67
CA TYR A 24 -31.82 35.47 -10.82
C TYR A 24 -31.30 35.28 -12.25
N SER A 25 -30.73 36.32 -12.88
CA SER A 25 -30.04 36.23 -14.17
C SER A 25 -28.64 36.84 -14.08
N VAL A 26 -27.61 36.13 -14.56
CA VAL A 26 -26.24 36.67 -14.68
C VAL A 26 -25.91 36.89 -16.15
N ALA A 27 -25.61 38.13 -16.52
CA ALA A 27 -25.19 38.51 -17.86
C ALA A 27 -23.72 38.15 -18.12
N ARG A 28 -23.45 37.46 -19.23
CA ARG A 28 -22.09 37.15 -19.73
C ARG A 28 -21.55 38.33 -20.54
N HIS A 29 -20.29 38.69 -20.31
CA HIS A 29 -19.48 39.44 -21.29
C HIS A 29 -18.41 38.53 -21.90
N ALA A 30 -18.41 38.46 -23.24
CA ALA A 30 -17.41 37.79 -24.06
C ALA A 30 -16.32 38.78 -24.49
N SER A 31 -15.06 38.37 -24.40
CA SER A 31 -13.95 38.98 -25.13
C SER A 31 -13.03 37.86 -25.61
N GLY A 32 -12.92 37.71 -26.93
CA GLY A 32 -12.07 36.71 -27.57
C GLY A 32 -10.66 37.22 -27.84
N VAL A 33 -9.70 36.29 -27.81
CA VAL A 33 -8.46 36.33 -28.60
C VAL A 33 -8.17 34.90 -29.04
N ARG A 34 -8.05 34.68 -30.36
CA ARG A 34 -7.53 33.46 -30.99
C ARG A 34 -6.02 33.59 -31.15
N SER A 35 -5.28 32.52 -30.88
CA SER A 35 -3.98 32.28 -31.53
C SER A 35 -3.95 30.83 -32.02
N VAL A 36 -3.64 30.70 -33.30
CA VAL A 36 -3.59 29.51 -34.13
C VAL A 36 -2.15 28.98 -34.13
N THR A 37 -1.97 27.68 -33.99
CA THR A 37 -0.88 26.94 -34.65
C THR A 37 -1.33 25.51 -34.93
N GLU A 38 -1.60 25.22 -36.20
CA GLU A 38 -1.74 23.87 -36.77
C GLU A 38 -0.44 23.46 -37.47
N TYR A 39 -0.22 22.14 -37.58
CA TYR A 39 0.23 21.31 -38.72
C TYR A 39 0.91 20.06 -38.12
N SER A 40 0.23 18.91 -38.00
CA SER A 40 -0.21 17.92 -39.01
C SER A 40 0.84 16.84 -39.27
N ASP A 41 0.45 15.57 -39.09
CA ASP A 41 0.59 14.54 -40.13
C ASP A 41 -0.32 13.36 -39.80
N GLY A 42 -1.14 12.97 -40.76
CA GLY A 42 -2.02 11.81 -40.70
C GLY A 42 -1.97 11.05 -42.02
N LEU A 43 -2.27 9.75 -41.99
CA LEU A 43 -2.61 8.90 -43.13
C LEU A 43 -3.36 7.64 -42.60
N PRO A 44 -4.16 6.92 -43.42
CA PRO A 44 -5.62 7.06 -43.37
C PRO A 44 -6.39 5.79 -42.97
N VAL A 45 -7.66 5.99 -42.63
CA VAL A 45 -8.68 4.97 -42.34
C VAL A 45 -9.34 4.51 -43.65
N ASP A 46 -9.33 3.21 -43.91
CA ASP A 46 -10.09 2.59 -45.01
C ASP A 46 -11.48 2.13 -44.52
N ARG A 47 -12.51 2.40 -45.33
CA ARG A 47 -13.91 2.03 -45.13
C ARG A 47 -14.31 1.02 -46.20
N GLY A 48 -14.50 -0.24 -45.81
CA GLY A 48 -15.16 -1.27 -46.62
C GLY A 48 -16.35 -1.88 -45.88
N ALA A 49 -17.53 -1.82 -46.48
CA ALA A 49 -18.79 -2.40 -45.99
C ALA A 49 -18.99 -3.87 -46.48
N PRO A 50 -20.14 -4.53 -46.25
CA PRO A 50 -20.30 -5.65 -45.31
C PRO A 50 -20.41 -7.03 -45.98
N ARG A 51 -20.18 -8.12 -45.22
CA ARG A 51 -20.61 -9.48 -45.56
C ARG A 51 -21.33 -10.15 -44.39
N SER A 52 -22.44 -10.80 -44.71
CA SER A 52 -23.43 -11.45 -43.83
C SER A 52 -23.11 -12.96 -43.63
N PRO A 53 -23.90 -13.75 -42.87
CA PRO A 53 -23.39 -14.63 -41.80
C PRO A 53 -23.36 -16.12 -42.17
N ARG A 54 -22.49 -16.89 -41.51
CA ARG A 54 -22.58 -18.37 -41.41
C ARG A 54 -22.22 -18.79 -39.98
N GLN A 55 -23.23 -19.17 -39.20
CA GLN A 55 -23.59 -20.55 -38.82
C GLN A 55 -22.71 -21.14 -37.71
N ARG A 56 -23.33 -21.25 -36.53
CA ARG A 56 -22.93 -22.10 -35.41
C ARG A 56 -22.94 -23.58 -35.83
N PRO A 57 -22.14 -24.42 -35.16
CA PRO A 57 -22.58 -25.75 -34.81
C PRO A 57 -22.68 -25.96 -33.30
N THR A 58 -23.68 -26.75 -32.97
CA THR A 58 -24.21 -27.16 -31.68
C THR A 58 -23.37 -28.22 -30.98
N CYS A 59 -23.41 -28.17 -29.65
CA CYS A 59 -23.08 -29.27 -28.73
C CYS A 59 -23.99 -30.50 -28.96
N PRO A 60 -23.52 -31.74 -28.74
CA PRO A 60 -24.40 -32.86 -28.48
C PRO A 60 -24.26 -33.33 -27.02
N THR A 61 -25.36 -33.26 -26.30
CA THR A 61 -25.68 -34.04 -25.10
C THR A 61 -26.00 -35.50 -25.48
N LYS A 62 -25.54 -36.48 -24.69
CA LYS A 62 -26.25 -37.76 -24.39
C LYS A 62 -25.44 -38.64 -23.42
N GLY A 63 -26.00 -38.95 -22.24
CA GLY A 63 -25.79 -40.24 -21.55
C GLY A 63 -26.95 -41.21 -21.89
N PRO A 64 -27.22 -42.31 -21.15
CA PRO A 64 -26.40 -43.05 -20.17
C PRO A 64 -26.41 -44.61 -20.30
N GLY A 65 -25.43 -45.28 -19.66
CA GLY A 65 -25.46 -46.65 -19.04
C GLY A 65 -25.38 -47.92 -19.93
N PRO A 66 -25.24 -49.15 -19.37
CA PRO A 66 -24.58 -49.62 -18.12
C PRO A 66 -23.68 -50.88 -18.32
N ASP A 67 -23.29 -51.54 -17.21
CA ASP A 67 -22.54 -52.81 -17.02
C ASP A 67 -21.00 -52.74 -17.17
N GLY A 68 -20.14 -53.22 -16.27
CA GLY A 68 -20.30 -54.04 -15.08
C GLY A 68 -19.19 -55.10 -15.03
N ARG A 69 -18.18 -54.95 -14.14
CA ARG A 69 -17.53 -55.98 -13.29
C ARG A 69 -16.09 -55.65 -12.89
N VAL A 70 -15.87 -55.92 -11.61
CA VAL A 70 -14.65 -55.87 -10.79
C VAL A 70 -13.75 -57.08 -11.08
N PRO A 71 -12.42 -56.99 -10.87
CA PRO A 71 -11.84 -57.85 -9.84
C PRO A 71 -10.88 -57.15 -8.86
N THR A 72 -10.79 -57.81 -7.71
CA THR A 72 -10.20 -57.52 -6.40
C THR A 72 -8.67 -57.49 -6.30
N GLY A 73 -8.14 -56.51 -5.53
CA GLY A 73 -7.04 -56.62 -4.54
C GLY A 73 -5.57 -56.65 -5.03
N PRO A 74 -4.56 -56.29 -4.18
CA PRO A 74 -4.61 -56.12 -2.72
C PRO A 74 -4.23 -54.72 -2.19
N ARG A 75 -4.52 -54.53 -0.90
CA ARG A 75 -4.25 -53.36 -0.06
C ARG A 75 -2.75 -53.15 0.20
N THR A 76 -2.29 -51.90 0.13
CA THR A 76 -1.09 -51.43 0.84
C THR A 76 -1.39 -50.08 1.47
N ALA A 77 -1.07 -49.95 2.76
CA ALA A 77 -1.33 -48.79 3.60
C ALA A 77 -0.49 -47.58 3.15
N LEU A 78 -1.13 -46.41 3.04
CA LEU A 78 -0.45 -45.13 2.93
C LEU A 78 -0.30 -44.55 4.34
N LEU A 79 0.94 -44.56 4.83
CA LEU A 79 1.39 -43.74 5.95
C LEU A 79 1.31 -42.27 5.53
N THR A 80 0.62 -41.48 6.33
CA THR A 80 0.62 -40.02 6.27
C THR A 80 1.90 -39.49 6.89
N ASP A 81 2.87 -39.08 6.07
CA ASP A 81 3.99 -38.25 6.52
C ASP A 81 3.60 -36.77 6.37
N ARG A 82 3.08 -36.22 7.48
CA ARG A 82 3.16 -34.79 7.78
C ARG A 82 4.53 -34.55 8.41
N ASN A 83 5.47 -33.96 7.67
CA ASN A 83 6.61 -33.19 8.19
C ASN A 83 7.52 -32.76 7.03
N LEU A 84 7.29 -31.56 6.50
CA LEU A 84 8.25 -30.85 5.66
C LEU A 84 8.34 -29.39 6.14
N PHE A 85 9.01 -29.21 7.28
CA PHE A 85 9.71 -27.98 7.63
C PHE A 85 11.07 -28.41 8.19
N PRO A 86 12.20 -27.84 7.74
CA PRO A 86 13.50 -28.21 8.27
C PRO A 86 13.67 -27.66 9.68
N VAL A 87 13.70 -28.56 10.66
CA VAL A 87 14.08 -28.26 12.04
C VAL A 87 15.61 -28.09 12.07
N ALA A 88 16.09 -26.87 12.30
CA ALA A 88 17.49 -26.61 12.54
C ALA A 88 17.90 -27.22 13.89
N HIS A 89 18.79 -28.21 13.86
CA HIS A 89 19.35 -28.83 15.06
C HIS A 89 20.37 -27.90 15.73
N HIS A 90 20.11 -27.52 16.98
CA HIS A 90 21.10 -26.91 17.87
C HIS A 90 22.21 -27.90 18.23
N ALA A 91 23.47 -27.48 18.02
CA ALA A 91 24.65 -28.08 18.63
C ALA A 91 25.26 -27.09 19.65
N PRO A 92 25.66 -27.53 20.85
CA PRO A 92 26.25 -26.64 21.84
C PRO A 92 27.76 -26.49 21.58
N MET A 93 28.24 -25.26 21.42
CA MET A 93 29.67 -24.95 21.46
C MET A 93 30.03 -24.28 22.78
N ASN A 94 30.65 -25.06 23.66
CA ASN A 94 31.50 -24.58 24.75
C ASN A 94 32.95 -24.77 24.32
N ALA A 95 33.68 -23.69 24.07
CA ALA A 95 35.14 -23.69 24.11
C ALA A 95 35.68 -22.27 24.35
N ALA A 96 36.58 -22.16 25.33
CA ALA A 96 37.18 -20.94 25.83
C ALA A 96 38.06 -20.21 24.80
N LEU A 97 38.02 -18.87 24.81
CA LEU A 97 38.96 -18.01 24.08
C LEU A 97 40.06 -17.48 25.03
N PRO A 98 41.33 -17.41 24.58
CA PRO A 98 42.42 -16.85 25.38
C PRO A 98 42.47 -15.32 25.29
N MET A 99 42.83 -14.70 26.42
CA MET A 99 43.16 -13.28 26.55
C MET A 99 44.33 -12.89 25.63
N PHE A 100 44.19 -11.78 24.92
CA PHE A 100 45.33 -11.03 24.39
C PHE A 100 45.21 -9.54 24.75
N GLU A 101 46.37 -8.99 25.11
CA GLU A 101 46.58 -7.71 25.77
C GLU A 101 46.38 -6.49 24.86
N ARG A 102 46.05 -5.38 25.52
CA ARG A 102 45.77 -4.05 24.98
C ARG A 102 46.95 -3.47 24.19
N HIS A 103 46.64 -2.78 23.10
CA HIS A 103 47.45 -1.66 22.61
C HIS A 103 46.60 -0.40 22.62
N ASP A 104 47.19 0.64 23.21
CA ASP A 104 46.63 1.95 23.52
C ASP A 104 46.76 2.87 22.30
N MET A 105 45.64 3.38 21.79
CA MET A 105 45.59 4.45 20.79
C MET A 105 44.46 5.40 21.17
N THR A 106 44.84 6.65 21.38
CA THR A 106 44.00 7.73 21.89
C THR A 106 43.05 8.26 20.80
N GLU A 107 41.81 7.78 20.80
CA GLU A 107 40.69 8.44 20.12
C GLU A 107 39.93 9.32 21.11
N THR A 108 39.67 10.56 20.70
CA THR A 108 38.85 11.50 21.47
C THR A 108 37.39 11.07 21.31
N GLU A 109 36.93 10.15 22.16
CA GLU A 109 35.50 9.84 22.32
C GLU A 109 34.77 11.08 22.84
N ILE A 110 33.88 11.63 22.03
CA ILE A 110 32.77 12.43 22.55
C ILE A 110 31.84 11.44 23.26
N ARG A 111 32.05 11.25 24.56
CA ARG A 111 31.15 10.45 25.40
C ARG A 111 29.77 11.09 25.45
N LEU A 112 28.80 10.35 24.90
CA LEU A 112 27.36 10.58 24.96
C LEU A 112 26.92 10.76 26.40
N THR A 113 26.60 11.99 26.79
CA THR A 113 25.81 12.28 27.99
C THR A 113 24.43 12.70 27.50
N GLY A 114 23.50 11.75 27.44
CA GLY A 114 22.12 11.99 27.02
C GLY A 114 21.22 10.86 27.50
N SER A 115 20.01 11.21 27.95
CA SER A 115 18.90 10.30 28.29
C SER A 115 18.83 9.09 27.34
N PRO A 116 18.39 7.89 27.78
CA PRO A 116 18.11 6.78 26.87
C PRO A 116 17.24 7.28 25.72
N ALA A 117 17.61 6.93 24.49
CA ALA A 117 16.89 7.40 23.33
C ALA A 117 15.42 6.93 23.41
N PRO A 118 14.48 7.75 22.95
CA PRO A 118 13.05 7.44 23.02
C PRO A 118 12.73 6.14 22.27
N SER A 119 11.81 5.33 22.81
CA SER A 119 11.38 4.09 22.17
C SER A 119 10.76 4.35 20.78
N PHE A 120 10.73 3.36 19.90
CA PHE A 120 10.02 3.39 18.62
C PHE A 120 9.51 1.98 18.28
N PRO A 121 8.32 1.82 17.66
CA PRO A 121 7.34 2.85 17.29
C PRO A 121 6.44 3.30 18.46
N GLN A 122 5.56 4.28 18.20
CA GLN A 122 4.53 4.74 19.14
C GLN A 122 3.14 4.70 18.49
N ASP A 123 2.14 4.38 19.32
CA ASP A 123 0.75 4.33 18.86
C ASP A 123 0.20 5.73 18.61
N ARG A 124 -0.61 5.85 17.55
CA ARG A 124 -1.46 7.03 17.34
C ARG A 124 -2.52 7.08 18.44
N THR A 125 -2.92 8.30 18.80
CA THR A 125 -4.09 8.53 19.67
C THR A 125 -5.25 9.13 18.89
N CYS A 126 -4.94 9.98 17.90
CA CYS A 126 -5.87 10.40 16.87
C CYS A 126 -5.56 9.60 15.59
N PRO A 127 -6.56 8.99 14.92
CA PRO A 127 -6.31 8.06 13.80
C PRO A 127 -5.48 8.63 12.64
N TYR A 128 -5.61 9.93 12.35
CA TYR A 128 -4.95 10.62 11.24
C TYR A 128 -3.91 11.65 11.68
N GLN A 129 -3.52 11.70 12.96
CA GLN A 129 -2.40 12.52 13.42
C GLN A 129 -1.27 11.64 13.94
N PRO A 130 0.00 12.01 13.68
CA PRO A 130 1.13 11.30 14.26
C PRO A 130 1.07 11.34 15.80
N PRO A 131 1.67 10.35 16.47
CA PRO A 131 1.86 10.40 17.91
C PRO A 131 2.58 11.70 18.31
N LYS A 132 2.19 12.34 19.42
CA LYS A 132 2.88 13.55 19.91
C LYS A 132 4.39 13.34 20.07
N ALA A 133 4.80 12.15 20.50
CA ALA A 133 6.21 11.79 20.63
C ALA A 133 6.98 11.89 19.30
N TYR A 134 6.34 11.65 18.15
CA TYR A 134 6.95 11.80 16.83
C TYR A 134 7.16 13.29 16.48
N GLU A 135 6.20 14.15 16.82
CA GLU A 135 6.34 15.61 16.62
C GLU A 135 7.48 16.18 17.48
N GLU A 136 7.61 15.73 18.73
CA GLU A 136 8.75 16.08 19.60
C GLU A 136 10.10 15.59 19.03
N ARG A 137 10.08 14.62 18.10
CA ARG A 137 11.26 14.11 17.38
C ARG A 137 11.53 14.85 16.07
N ARG A 138 10.58 15.62 15.57
CA ARG A 138 10.79 16.54 14.44
C ARG A 138 11.60 17.75 14.95
N GLY A 139 12.92 17.55 15.08
CA GLY A 139 13.87 18.61 15.39
C GLY A 139 14.24 19.46 14.17
N GLU A 140 15.20 20.40 14.35
CA GLU A 140 15.75 21.15 13.19
C GLU A 140 16.55 20.25 12.23
N SER A 141 17.19 19.22 12.78
CA SER A 141 17.94 18.20 12.05
C SER A 141 16.99 17.27 11.26
N PRO A 142 17.34 16.87 10.02
CA PRO A 142 16.52 15.98 9.19
C PRO A 142 16.52 14.51 9.65
N LEU A 143 17.24 14.21 10.74
CA LEU A 143 17.29 12.91 11.38
C LEU A 143 17.53 13.05 12.89
N THR A 144 17.02 12.07 13.64
CA THR A 144 17.21 11.91 15.09
C THR A 144 17.50 10.44 15.43
N GLN A 145 17.75 10.14 16.71
CA GLN A 145 17.92 8.79 17.21
C GLN A 145 16.70 8.32 18.01
N VAL A 146 16.41 7.01 17.91
CA VAL A 146 15.39 6.28 18.67
C VAL A 146 15.96 4.94 19.14
N THR A 147 15.23 4.24 20.01
CA THR A 147 15.57 2.90 20.51
C THR A 147 14.48 1.91 20.11
N LEU A 148 14.88 0.79 19.49
CA LEU A 148 14.00 -0.31 19.13
C LEU A 148 13.60 -1.14 20.37
N PHE A 149 12.66 -2.08 20.19
CA PHE A 149 12.13 -2.89 21.29
C PHE A 149 13.20 -3.75 22.01
N ASP A 150 14.27 -4.11 21.32
CA ASP A 150 15.41 -4.91 21.80
C ASP A 150 16.51 -4.06 22.45
N GLY A 151 16.32 -2.73 22.51
CA GLY A 151 17.30 -1.78 23.03
C GLY A 151 18.31 -1.28 22.00
N ARG A 152 18.28 -1.78 20.76
CA ARG A 152 19.19 -1.34 19.70
C ARG A 152 18.90 0.12 19.31
N PRO A 153 19.92 0.99 19.16
CA PRO A 153 19.71 2.33 18.63
C PRO A 153 19.40 2.28 17.13
N ALA A 154 18.56 3.20 16.66
CA ALA A 154 18.29 3.38 15.24
C ALA A 154 18.21 4.87 14.89
N TRP A 155 18.59 5.21 13.67
CA TRP A 155 18.33 6.52 13.09
C TRP A 155 16.89 6.60 12.63
N LEU A 156 16.21 7.70 12.94
CA LEU A 156 14.89 8.04 12.41
C LEU A 156 15.04 9.22 11.47
N ILE A 157 14.83 9.00 10.17
CA ILE A 157 14.84 10.05 9.15
C ILE A 157 13.48 10.74 9.15
N THR A 158 13.49 12.06 9.30
CA THR A 158 12.29 12.90 9.46
C THR A 158 12.16 13.96 8.37
N GLY A 159 13.28 14.40 7.77
CA GLY A 159 13.31 15.38 6.68
C GLY A 159 12.87 14.79 5.34
N HIS A 160 12.00 15.50 4.62
CA HIS A 160 11.44 15.03 3.34
C HIS A 160 12.51 14.91 2.25
N ALA A 161 13.36 15.92 2.10
CA ALA A 161 14.38 15.96 1.05
C ALA A 161 15.46 14.88 1.28
N GLU A 162 15.95 14.78 2.52
CA GLU A 162 16.98 13.83 2.92
C GLU A 162 16.46 12.39 2.86
N GLY A 163 15.24 12.12 3.32
CA GLY A 163 14.66 10.79 3.20
C GLY A 163 14.49 10.36 1.74
N ARG A 164 14.11 11.26 0.84
CA ARG A 164 14.07 10.94 -0.60
C ARG A 164 15.46 10.66 -1.17
N ALA A 165 16.48 11.43 -0.77
CA ALA A 165 17.84 11.21 -1.21
C ALA A 165 18.38 9.84 -0.73
N LEU A 166 18.10 9.49 0.53
CA LEU A 166 18.50 8.21 1.11
C LEU A 166 17.76 7.01 0.47
N LEU A 167 16.50 7.16 0.07
CA LEU A 167 15.72 6.08 -0.54
C LEU A 167 16.12 5.71 -1.98
N VAL A 168 16.99 6.51 -2.61
CA VAL A 168 17.64 6.17 -3.88
C VAL A 168 19.12 5.78 -3.69
N ASP A 169 19.64 5.83 -2.46
CA ASP A 169 21.02 5.51 -2.16
C ASP A 169 21.22 4.00 -1.97
N PRO A 170 22.03 3.34 -2.82
CA PRO A 170 22.21 1.88 -2.76
C PRO A 170 22.97 1.42 -1.52
N ARG A 171 23.55 2.34 -0.72
CA ARG A 171 24.19 2.01 0.56
C ARG A 171 23.18 1.69 1.65
N LEU A 172 21.91 2.05 1.49
CA LEU A 172 20.83 1.58 2.37
C LEU A 172 20.23 0.28 1.83
N SER A 173 20.47 -0.81 2.55
CA SER A 173 19.98 -2.14 2.22
C SER A 173 18.54 -2.37 2.70
N SER A 174 17.82 -3.19 1.93
CA SER A 174 16.55 -3.82 2.31
C SER A 174 16.70 -5.34 2.49
N ASP A 175 17.90 -5.88 2.68
CA ASP A 175 18.14 -7.33 2.82
C ASP A 175 17.66 -7.86 4.18
N TRP A 176 16.42 -8.38 4.22
CA TRP A 176 15.82 -8.97 5.42
C TRP A 176 16.45 -10.31 5.80
N GLY A 177 17.20 -10.92 4.88
CA GLY A 177 17.99 -12.12 5.12
C GLY A 177 19.24 -11.87 5.96
N HIS A 178 19.68 -10.61 6.08
CA HIS A 178 20.86 -10.27 6.85
C HIS A 178 20.60 -10.47 8.36
N PRO A 179 21.46 -11.19 9.11
CA PRO A 179 21.25 -11.46 10.54
C PRO A 179 21.09 -10.21 11.41
N ASP A 180 21.75 -9.12 11.02
CA ASP A 180 21.67 -7.84 11.73
C ASP A 180 20.59 -6.90 11.20
N PHE A 181 19.76 -7.31 10.24
CA PHE A 181 18.71 -6.44 9.73
C PHE A 181 17.76 -6.01 10.87
N PRO A 182 17.46 -4.71 11.02
CA PRO A 182 16.69 -4.24 12.16
C PRO A 182 15.24 -4.71 12.12
N VAL A 183 14.76 -5.19 13.27
CA VAL A 183 13.37 -5.60 13.47
C VAL A 183 12.71 -4.60 14.43
N VAL A 184 11.55 -4.07 14.05
CA VAL A 184 10.83 -3.06 14.84
C VAL A 184 9.78 -3.65 15.78
N VAL A 185 9.44 -4.94 15.62
CA VAL A 185 8.42 -5.64 16.43
C VAL A 185 8.93 -6.99 16.92
N ARG A 186 8.68 -7.27 18.20
CA ARG A 186 9.03 -8.56 18.81
C ARG A 186 8.39 -9.77 18.12
N ARG A 187 7.14 -9.68 17.65
CA ARG A 187 6.45 -10.81 16.99
C ARG A 187 7.11 -11.26 15.68
N THR A 188 7.96 -10.42 15.10
CA THR A 188 8.69 -10.70 13.86
C THR A 188 10.16 -11.00 14.10
N GLU A 189 10.60 -11.10 15.35
CA GLU A 189 12.00 -11.42 15.72
C GLU A 189 12.42 -12.78 15.14
N ASP A 190 11.55 -13.79 15.26
CA ASP A 190 11.78 -15.13 14.70
C ASP A 190 11.73 -15.18 13.16
N ARG A 191 11.27 -14.10 12.51
CA ARG A 191 11.28 -13.96 11.05
C ARG A 191 12.56 -13.32 10.52
N GLY A 192 13.46 -12.86 11.39
CA GLY A 192 14.78 -12.38 11.00
C GLY A 192 15.53 -13.46 10.21
N GLY A 193 16.01 -13.13 9.01
CA GLY A 193 16.68 -14.08 8.12
C GLY A 193 15.78 -14.70 7.04
N LEU A 194 14.47 -14.43 7.03
CA LEU A 194 13.59 -14.80 5.92
C LEU A 194 13.49 -13.65 4.90
N ALA A 195 14.07 -13.85 3.71
CA ALA A 195 13.99 -12.89 2.62
C ALA A 195 12.63 -12.96 1.93
N PHE A 196 11.89 -11.84 1.93
CA PHE A 196 10.67 -11.69 1.13
C PHE A 196 11.04 -11.17 -0.27
N PRO A 197 10.56 -11.79 -1.37
CA PRO A 197 10.80 -11.27 -2.71
C PRO A 197 10.42 -9.81 -2.84
N LEU A 198 11.14 -9.08 -3.69
CA LEU A 198 11.00 -7.63 -3.90
C LEU A 198 11.37 -6.79 -2.68
N ILE A 199 10.53 -6.78 -1.65
CA ILE A 199 10.62 -5.80 -0.56
C ILE A 199 11.78 -6.07 0.41
N GLY A 200 12.19 -7.34 0.53
CA GLY A 200 13.20 -7.80 1.49
C GLY A 200 14.53 -8.23 0.88
N VAL A 201 14.84 -7.79 -0.34
CA VAL A 201 16.09 -8.13 -1.06
C VAL A 201 16.69 -6.92 -1.75
N ASP A 202 18.02 -6.87 -1.85
CA ASP A 202 18.75 -5.87 -2.63
C ASP A 202 18.95 -6.32 -4.10
N ASP A 203 19.53 -5.44 -4.92
CA ASP A 203 20.03 -5.79 -6.25
C ASP A 203 21.19 -6.82 -6.17
N PRO A 204 21.32 -7.73 -7.15
CA PRO A 204 20.59 -7.75 -8.44
C PRO A 204 19.23 -8.48 -8.40
N VAL A 205 18.90 -9.15 -7.30
CA VAL A 205 17.68 -9.97 -7.18
C VAL A 205 16.43 -9.08 -7.28
N HIS A 206 16.41 -7.96 -6.56
CA HIS A 206 15.31 -7.00 -6.60
C HIS A 206 15.02 -6.50 -8.02
N ALA A 207 16.03 -5.96 -8.72
CA ALA A 207 15.85 -5.48 -10.10
C ALA A 207 15.29 -6.56 -11.04
N ARG A 208 15.79 -7.80 -10.95
CA ARG A 208 15.30 -8.93 -11.76
C ARG A 208 13.81 -9.18 -11.50
N GLN A 209 13.45 -9.45 -10.25
CA GLN A 209 12.08 -9.77 -9.85
C GLN A 209 11.12 -8.62 -10.19
N ARG A 210 11.50 -7.39 -9.85
CA ARG A 210 10.66 -6.21 -10.07
C ARG A 210 10.42 -5.95 -11.55
N ARG A 211 11.43 -6.12 -12.40
CA ARG A 211 11.31 -5.94 -13.86
C ARG A 211 10.29 -6.90 -14.47
N MET A 212 10.19 -8.11 -13.96
CA MET A 212 9.20 -9.11 -14.43
C MET A 212 7.75 -8.65 -14.15
N LEU A 213 7.54 -7.89 -13.08
CA LEU A 213 6.20 -7.51 -12.63
C LEU A 213 5.72 -6.15 -13.16
N ILE A 214 6.63 -5.23 -13.48
CA ILE A 214 6.29 -3.87 -13.95
C ILE A 214 5.22 -3.87 -15.07
N PRO A 215 5.28 -4.74 -16.10
CA PRO A 215 4.27 -4.74 -17.16
C PRO A 215 2.84 -4.99 -16.64
N SER A 216 2.67 -5.86 -15.64
CA SER A 216 1.39 -6.22 -15.04
C SER A 216 0.78 -5.06 -14.23
N PHE A 217 1.60 -4.08 -13.81
CA PHE A 217 1.18 -2.85 -13.12
C PHE A 217 1.08 -1.62 -14.05
N GLY A 218 1.16 -1.85 -15.37
CA GLY A 218 1.07 -0.79 -16.38
C GLY A 218 -0.32 -0.17 -16.49
N VAL A 219 -0.37 1.07 -16.97
CA VAL A 219 -1.61 1.89 -17.13
C VAL A 219 -2.72 1.14 -17.87
N LYS A 220 -2.37 0.37 -18.92
CA LYS A 220 -3.35 -0.41 -19.70
C LYS A 220 -4.08 -1.45 -18.83
N ARG A 221 -3.36 -2.19 -17.98
CA ARG A 221 -3.96 -3.19 -17.08
C ARG A 221 -4.78 -2.51 -15.98
N MET A 222 -4.29 -1.42 -15.41
CA MET A 222 -5.04 -0.64 -14.42
C MET A 222 -6.39 -0.15 -15.00
N ASN A 223 -6.39 0.37 -16.23
CA ASN A 223 -7.62 0.80 -16.90
C ASN A 223 -8.59 -0.36 -17.18
N ALA A 224 -8.09 -1.58 -17.40
CA ALA A 224 -8.94 -2.75 -17.57
C ALA A 224 -9.57 -3.24 -16.24
N ILE A 225 -8.90 -2.99 -15.11
CA ILE A 225 -9.38 -3.34 -13.78
C ILE A 225 -10.45 -2.34 -13.28
N ARG A 226 -10.33 -1.05 -13.61
CA ARG A 226 -11.24 0.01 -13.14
C ARG A 226 -12.74 -0.29 -13.28
N PRO A 227 -13.28 -0.79 -14.42
CA PRO A 227 -14.69 -1.12 -14.53
C PRO A 227 -15.14 -2.23 -13.58
N ARG A 228 -14.28 -3.22 -13.30
CA ARG A 228 -14.56 -4.30 -12.35
C ARG A 228 -14.60 -3.76 -10.92
N LEU A 229 -13.65 -2.89 -10.55
CA LEU A 229 -13.63 -2.19 -9.27
C LEU A 229 -14.89 -1.34 -9.08
N GLN A 230 -15.31 -0.59 -10.10
CA GLN A 230 -16.53 0.22 -10.03
C GLN A 230 -17.75 -0.66 -9.77
N SER A 231 -17.91 -1.74 -10.53
CA SER A 231 -19.03 -2.68 -10.35
C SER A 231 -19.02 -3.33 -8.96
N LEU A 232 -17.85 -3.63 -8.41
CA LEU A 232 -17.72 -4.17 -7.05
C LEU A 232 -18.14 -3.13 -6.02
N VAL A 233 -17.58 -1.91 -6.11
CA VAL A 233 -17.89 -0.81 -5.18
C VAL A 233 -19.39 -0.51 -5.19
N ASP A 234 -20.02 -0.43 -6.37
CA ASP A 234 -21.46 -0.21 -6.50
C ASP A 234 -22.27 -1.32 -5.80
N ARG A 235 -21.87 -2.59 -6.01
CA ARG A 235 -22.52 -3.75 -5.37
C ARG A 235 -22.36 -3.72 -3.85
N LEU A 236 -21.16 -3.46 -3.33
CA LEU A 236 -20.89 -3.38 -1.90
C LEU A 236 -21.73 -2.27 -1.25
N LEU A 237 -21.84 -1.11 -1.91
CA LEU A 237 -22.67 -0.01 -1.45
C LEU A 237 -24.16 -0.37 -1.48
N ASP A 238 -24.65 -1.02 -2.54
CA ASP A 238 -26.04 -1.46 -2.62
C ASP A 238 -26.37 -2.49 -1.52
N ASP A 239 -25.50 -3.48 -1.29
CA ASP A 239 -25.66 -4.48 -0.23
C ASP A 239 -25.62 -3.85 1.17
N MET A 240 -24.74 -2.86 1.39
CA MET A 240 -24.65 -2.11 2.64
C MET A 240 -25.92 -1.27 2.88
N LEU A 241 -26.41 -0.55 1.86
CA LEU A 241 -27.62 0.28 1.94
C LEU A 241 -28.89 -0.57 2.12
N ALA A 242 -28.97 -1.75 1.50
CA ALA A 242 -30.11 -2.65 1.62
C ALA A 242 -30.30 -3.20 3.04
N LYS A 243 -29.22 -3.28 3.85
CA LYS A 243 -29.27 -3.71 5.26
C LYS A 243 -29.75 -2.63 6.22
N GLY A 244 -29.95 -1.39 5.74
CA GLY A 244 -30.35 -0.24 6.54
C GLY A 244 -29.16 0.54 7.12
N PRO A 245 -29.41 1.68 7.77
CA PRO A 245 -28.36 2.54 8.30
C PRO A 245 -27.61 1.85 9.44
N GLY A 246 -26.28 1.97 9.41
CA GLY A 246 -25.41 1.30 10.37
C GLY A 246 -24.59 0.21 9.69
N ALA A 247 -23.27 0.39 9.66
CA ALA A 247 -22.34 -0.65 9.25
C ALA A 247 -20.99 -0.44 9.93
N ASP A 248 -20.20 -1.49 10.06
CA ASP A 248 -18.75 -1.35 10.14
C ASP A 248 -18.23 -1.18 8.71
N LEU A 249 -17.72 0.01 8.39
CA LEU A 249 -17.23 0.34 7.04
C LEU A 249 -15.99 -0.48 6.68
N VAL A 250 -15.21 -0.96 7.66
CA VAL A 250 -14.04 -1.81 7.40
C VAL A 250 -14.50 -3.12 6.78
N SER A 251 -15.28 -3.92 7.51
CA SER A 251 -15.73 -5.23 7.02
C SER A 251 -16.74 -5.15 5.86
N ALA A 252 -17.63 -4.16 5.86
CA ALA A 252 -18.70 -4.07 4.85
C ALA A 252 -18.22 -3.49 3.50
N PHE A 253 -17.10 -2.76 3.48
CA PHE A 253 -16.71 -1.99 2.29
C PHE A 253 -15.19 -1.92 2.06
N ALA A 254 -14.40 -1.50 3.05
CA ALA A 254 -12.97 -1.25 2.83
C ALA A 254 -12.16 -2.55 2.67
N LEU A 255 -12.54 -3.63 3.36
CA LEU A 255 -11.88 -4.93 3.30
C LEU A 255 -12.09 -5.64 1.95
N PRO A 256 -13.33 -5.78 1.41
CA PRO A 256 -13.54 -6.57 0.20
C PRO A 256 -13.00 -5.93 -1.09
N VAL A 257 -12.85 -4.60 -1.13
CA VAL A 257 -12.36 -3.87 -2.33
C VAL A 257 -10.97 -4.35 -2.78
N PRO A 258 -9.92 -4.29 -1.92
CA PRO A 258 -8.59 -4.73 -2.31
C PRO A 258 -8.45 -6.24 -2.44
N SER A 259 -9.22 -7.05 -1.72
CA SER A 259 -9.19 -8.51 -1.88
C SER A 259 -9.59 -8.91 -3.30
N VAL A 260 -10.65 -8.31 -3.83
CA VAL A 260 -11.09 -8.59 -5.20
C VAL A 260 -10.13 -7.95 -6.21
N ALA A 261 -9.63 -6.72 -5.95
CA ALA A 261 -8.68 -6.04 -6.83
C ALA A 261 -7.41 -6.89 -7.07
N ILE A 262 -6.85 -7.46 -6.00
CA ILE A 262 -5.63 -8.26 -6.08
C ILE A 262 -5.90 -9.64 -6.66
N CYS A 263 -7.05 -10.25 -6.38
CA CYS A 263 -7.45 -11.50 -7.03
C CYS A 263 -7.55 -11.34 -8.56
N GLU A 264 -8.20 -10.27 -9.01
CA GLU A 264 -8.31 -9.92 -10.43
C GLU A 264 -6.95 -9.66 -11.08
N LEU A 265 -6.02 -9.00 -10.37
CA LEU A 265 -4.66 -8.79 -10.87
C LEU A 265 -3.89 -10.12 -10.98
N LEU A 266 -3.92 -10.94 -9.94
CA LEU A 266 -3.20 -12.21 -9.87
C LEU A 266 -3.77 -13.26 -10.82
N GLY A 267 -5.03 -13.13 -11.26
CA GLY A 267 -5.73 -14.17 -12.00
C GLY A 267 -6.26 -15.27 -11.09
N VAL A 268 -6.55 -14.94 -9.82
CA VAL A 268 -7.19 -15.85 -8.87
C VAL A 268 -8.65 -16.06 -9.31
N PRO A 269 -9.15 -17.30 -9.38
CA PRO A 269 -10.54 -17.56 -9.67
C PRO A 269 -11.47 -16.87 -8.67
N TYR A 270 -12.47 -16.13 -9.16
CA TYR A 270 -13.41 -15.40 -8.30
C TYR A 270 -14.14 -16.31 -7.30
N GLY A 271 -14.35 -17.59 -7.62
CA GLY A 271 -14.96 -18.57 -6.70
C GLY A 271 -14.18 -18.79 -5.40
N ASP A 272 -12.90 -18.42 -5.35
CA ASP A 272 -12.03 -18.62 -4.20
C ASP A 272 -11.83 -17.33 -3.38
N HIS A 273 -12.52 -16.22 -3.71
CA HIS A 273 -12.31 -14.92 -3.05
C HIS A 273 -12.61 -14.96 -1.54
N ASP A 274 -13.67 -15.68 -1.12
CA ASP A 274 -14.04 -15.82 0.30
C ASP A 274 -12.89 -16.45 1.11
N PHE A 275 -12.25 -17.49 0.55
CA PHE A 275 -11.11 -18.15 1.16
C PHE A 275 -9.91 -17.19 1.29
N PHE A 276 -9.63 -16.42 0.23
CA PHE A 276 -8.56 -15.42 0.27
C PHE A 276 -8.81 -14.31 1.28
N GLU A 277 -10.04 -13.81 1.32
CA GLU A 277 -10.43 -12.77 2.27
C GLU A 277 -10.29 -13.30 3.71
N GLU A 278 -10.73 -14.53 3.98
CA GLU A 278 -10.60 -15.17 5.29
C GLU A 278 -9.13 -15.36 5.69
N CYS A 279 -8.31 -15.97 4.84
CA CYS A 279 -6.90 -16.17 5.17
C CYS A 279 -6.15 -14.84 5.30
N SER A 280 -6.45 -13.84 4.47
CA SER A 280 -5.82 -12.53 4.59
C SER A 280 -6.24 -11.80 5.87
N ARG A 281 -7.52 -11.88 6.24
CA ARG A 281 -8.03 -11.36 7.52
C ARG A 281 -7.35 -12.04 8.70
N ASN A 282 -7.19 -13.37 8.66
CA ASN A 282 -6.52 -14.14 9.70
C ASN A 282 -5.03 -13.79 9.80
N PHE A 283 -4.36 -13.55 8.67
CA PHE A 283 -2.96 -13.14 8.64
C PHE A 283 -2.77 -11.73 9.25
N VAL A 284 -3.62 -10.77 8.87
CA VAL A 284 -3.55 -9.39 9.37
C VAL A 284 -3.99 -9.28 10.83
N GLY A 285 -5.04 -10.02 11.21
CA GLY A 285 -5.63 -9.99 12.56
C GLY A 285 -4.94 -10.91 13.57
N ALA A 286 -3.86 -11.59 13.21
CA ALA A 286 -3.16 -12.52 14.09
C ALA A 286 -2.61 -11.83 15.34
N ALA A 287 -3.00 -12.34 16.51
CA ALA A 287 -2.50 -11.85 17.81
C ALA A 287 -1.14 -12.45 18.16
N THR A 288 -0.80 -13.60 17.57
CA THR A 288 0.45 -14.33 17.81
C THR A 288 1.16 -14.68 16.51
N SER A 289 2.48 -14.93 16.59
CA SER A 289 3.24 -15.42 15.41
C SER A 289 2.66 -16.74 14.88
N ALA A 290 2.27 -17.65 15.78
CA ALA A 290 1.73 -18.95 15.39
C ALA A 290 0.45 -18.85 14.56
N GLU A 291 -0.46 -17.92 14.91
CA GLU A 291 -1.66 -17.64 14.12
C GLU A 291 -1.32 -17.05 12.75
N ALA A 292 -0.38 -16.10 12.71
CA ALA A 292 0.07 -15.49 11.46
C ALA A 292 0.73 -16.52 10.53
N ASP A 293 1.55 -17.42 11.09
CA ASP A 293 2.27 -18.45 10.35
C ASP A 293 1.32 -19.53 9.82
N ALA A 294 0.25 -19.85 10.56
CA ALA A 294 -0.80 -20.76 10.09
C ALA A 294 -1.56 -20.17 8.89
N ALA A 295 -2.03 -18.92 9.00
CA ALA A 295 -2.72 -18.23 7.91
C ALA A 295 -1.81 -18.06 6.67
N PHE A 296 -0.54 -17.75 6.90
CA PHE A 296 0.46 -17.70 5.83
C PHE A 296 0.65 -19.06 5.15
N GLY A 297 0.74 -20.15 5.92
CA GLY A 297 0.89 -21.51 5.39
C GLY A 297 -0.31 -21.96 4.55
N GLU A 298 -1.54 -21.56 4.92
CA GLU A 298 -2.75 -21.82 4.13
C GLU A 298 -2.73 -21.07 2.79
N LEU A 299 -2.39 -19.77 2.79
CA LEU A 299 -2.23 -18.98 1.57
C LEU A 299 -1.14 -19.55 0.66
N TYR A 300 0.00 -19.92 1.25
CA TYR A 300 1.10 -20.55 0.52
C TYR A 300 0.64 -21.84 -0.15
N THR A 301 -0.02 -22.73 0.60
CA THR A 301 -0.51 -24.02 0.08
C THR A 301 -1.50 -23.82 -1.06
N TYR A 302 -2.43 -22.88 -0.91
CA TYR A 302 -3.38 -22.54 -1.96
C TYR A 302 -2.66 -22.03 -3.21
N LEU A 303 -1.78 -21.03 -3.07
CA LEU A 303 -1.08 -20.40 -4.20
C LEU A 303 -0.16 -21.40 -4.90
N HIS A 304 0.51 -22.27 -4.14
CA HIS A 304 1.29 -23.37 -4.69
C HIS A 304 0.44 -24.29 -5.57
N GLY A 305 -0.77 -24.63 -5.12
CA GLY A 305 -1.73 -25.39 -5.92
C GLY A 305 -2.24 -24.63 -7.14
N LEU A 306 -2.52 -23.33 -7.01
CA LEU A 306 -3.00 -22.48 -8.11
C LEU A 306 -1.94 -22.33 -9.21
N VAL A 307 -0.68 -22.08 -8.84
CA VAL A 307 0.43 -22.01 -9.80
C VAL A 307 0.56 -23.31 -10.56
N GLY A 308 0.46 -24.47 -9.89
CA GLY A 308 0.49 -25.77 -10.56
C GLY A 308 -0.68 -25.99 -11.53
N ARG A 309 -1.89 -25.52 -11.19
CA ARG A 309 -3.05 -25.56 -12.10
C ARG A 309 -2.84 -24.67 -13.32
N LYS A 310 -2.40 -23.43 -13.12
CA LYS A 310 -2.15 -22.46 -14.20
C LYS A 310 -0.99 -22.87 -15.11
N GLN A 311 0.00 -23.60 -14.58
CA GLN A 311 1.05 -24.21 -15.40
C GLN A 311 0.51 -25.31 -16.33
N ALA A 312 -0.48 -26.10 -15.87
CA ALA A 312 -1.11 -27.15 -16.67
C ALA A 312 -2.15 -26.60 -17.65
N GLU A 313 -2.90 -25.57 -17.25
CA GLU A 313 -3.97 -24.94 -18.03
C GLU A 313 -3.86 -23.41 -17.90
N PRO A 314 -3.11 -22.74 -18.79
CA PRO A 314 -2.90 -21.29 -18.73
C PRO A 314 -4.19 -20.51 -18.95
N GLU A 315 -4.37 -19.45 -18.17
CA GLU A 315 -5.50 -18.51 -18.26
C GLU A 315 -5.00 -17.08 -18.52
N ASP A 316 -5.63 -16.07 -17.87
CA ASP A 316 -5.22 -14.67 -17.86
C ASP A 316 -4.93 -14.23 -16.43
N GLY A 317 -3.91 -13.40 -16.26
CA GLY A 317 -3.50 -12.89 -14.96
C GLY A 317 -1.99 -12.75 -14.81
N LEU A 318 -1.58 -12.04 -13.77
CA LEU A 318 -0.16 -11.85 -13.44
C LEU A 318 0.54 -13.19 -13.17
N LEU A 319 -0.14 -14.15 -12.52
CA LEU A 319 0.43 -15.48 -12.29
C LEU A 319 0.74 -16.20 -13.60
N ASP A 320 -0.17 -16.16 -14.57
CA ASP A 320 0.04 -16.75 -15.89
C ASP A 320 1.19 -16.07 -16.65
N GLU A 321 1.31 -14.73 -16.55
CA GLU A 321 2.43 -13.97 -17.12
C GLU A 321 3.78 -14.37 -16.51
N LEU A 322 3.85 -14.53 -15.19
CA LEU A 322 5.04 -14.98 -14.49
C LEU A 322 5.41 -16.43 -14.83
N ILE A 323 4.43 -17.34 -14.88
CA ILE A 323 4.64 -18.74 -15.21
C ILE A 323 5.14 -18.87 -16.65
N ALA A 324 4.56 -18.12 -17.60
CA ALA A 324 5.04 -18.10 -18.98
C ALA A 324 6.50 -17.63 -19.07
N ARG A 325 6.87 -16.58 -18.33
CA ARG A 325 8.24 -16.06 -18.27
C ARG A 325 9.22 -17.05 -17.64
N GLN A 326 8.80 -17.70 -16.56
CA GLN A 326 9.55 -18.78 -15.93
C GLN A 326 9.89 -19.88 -16.94
N LEU A 327 8.90 -20.32 -17.72
CA LEU A 327 9.05 -21.38 -18.72
C LEU A 327 9.95 -20.97 -19.91
N GLU A 328 9.97 -19.69 -20.28
CA GLU A 328 10.79 -19.16 -21.39
C GLU A 328 12.26 -18.96 -21.01
N GLU A 329 12.52 -18.40 -19.82
CA GLU A 329 13.87 -17.96 -19.41
C GLU A 329 14.54 -18.95 -18.43
N GLY A 330 13.77 -19.84 -17.78
CA GLY A 330 14.27 -20.76 -16.74
C GLY A 330 14.66 -20.06 -15.44
N ASP A 331 14.27 -18.79 -15.28
CA ASP A 331 14.83 -17.86 -14.29
C ASP A 331 14.14 -17.86 -12.91
N LEU A 332 12.95 -18.46 -12.79
CA LEU A 332 12.25 -18.62 -11.51
C LEU A 332 12.04 -20.10 -11.17
N ASP A 333 12.05 -20.44 -9.89
CA ASP A 333 11.48 -21.70 -9.40
C ASP A 333 10.00 -21.49 -9.01
N HIS A 334 9.23 -22.57 -8.96
CA HIS A 334 7.82 -22.60 -8.57
C HIS A 334 7.59 -21.87 -7.24
N ASP A 335 8.48 -22.10 -6.27
CA ASP A 335 8.43 -21.44 -4.96
C ASP A 335 8.61 -19.92 -5.06
N GLU A 336 9.48 -19.43 -5.94
CA GLU A 336 9.68 -17.99 -6.13
C GLU A 336 8.42 -17.33 -6.71
N VAL A 337 7.71 -18.00 -7.64
CA VAL A 337 6.42 -17.51 -8.16
C VAL A 337 5.38 -17.43 -7.04
N VAL A 338 5.28 -18.47 -6.20
CA VAL A 338 4.36 -18.51 -5.06
C VAL A 338 4.66 -17.39 -4.06
N MET A 339 5.93 -17.21 -3.71
CA MET A 339 6.36 -16.17 -2.76
C MET A 339 6.16 -14.76 -3.30
N ILE A 340 6.37 -14.52 -4.61
CA ILE A 340 6.02 -13.25 -5.25
C ILE A 340 4.52 -12.99 -5.15
N ALA A 341 3.68 -13.98 -5.44
CA ALA A 341 2.23 -13.85 -5.34
C ALA A 341 1.77 -13.53 -3.91
N LEU A 342 2.37 -14.18 -2.91
CA LEU A 342 2.14 -13.90 -1.50
C LEU A 342 2.50 -12.47 -1.11
N VAL A 343 3.67 -11.98 -1.54
CA VAL A 343 4.10 -10.59 -1.29
C VAL A 343 3.09 -9.60 -1.87
N LEU A 344 2.66 -9.82 -3.12
CA LEU A 344 1.69 -8.95 -3.78
C LEU A 344 0.32 -8.96 -3.08
N LEU A 345 -0.12 -10.15 -2.64
CA LEU A 345 -1.36 -10.32 -1.89
C LEU A 345 -1.32 -9.55 -0.57
N VAL A 346 -0.30 -9.79 0.27
CA VAL A 346 -0.19 -9.17 1.59
C VAL A 346 0.00 -7.66 1.46
N ALA A 347 0.91 -7.21 0.59
CA ALA A 347 1.21 -5.79 0.42
C ALA A 347 0.03 -5.01 -0.18
N GLY A 348 -0.71 -5.60 -1.12
CA GLY A 348 -1.84 -4.96 -1.79
C GLY A 348 -3.14 -4.97 -1.00
N HIS A 349 -3.23 -5.79 0.05
CA HIS A 349 -4.45 -5.94 0.83
C HIS A 349 -4.53 -4.94 1.98
N GLU A 350 -3.82 -5.18 3.08
CA GLU A 350 -4.00 -4.44 4.34
C GLU A 350 -3.80 -2.93 4.19
N THR A 351 -2.80 -2.53 3.40
CA THR A 351 -2.47 -1.11 3.19
C THR A 351 -3.60 -0.36 2.51
N THR A 352 -4.27 -0.97 1.53
CA THR A 352 -5.38 -0.35 0.81
C THR A 352 -6.67 -0.35 1.63
N VAL A 353 -6.94 -1.41 2.41
CA VAL A 353 -8.07 -1.43 3.37
C VAL A 353 -7.97 -0.24 4.31
N ASN A 354 -6.80 -0.08 4.91
CA ASN A 354 -6.52 1.01 5.83
C ASN A 354 -6.58 2.38 5.13
N ALA A 355 -6.09 2.51 3.89
CA ALA A 355 -6.17 3.76 3.15
C ALA A 355 -7.61 4.16 2.81
N ILE A 356 -8.47 3.19 2.47
CA ILE A 356 -9.91 3.45 2.24
C ILE A 356 -10.58 3.84 3.56
N ALA A 357 -10.42 3.04 4.62
CA ALA A 357 -11.10 3.28 5.89
C ALA A 357 -10.63 4.57 6.58
N LEU A 358 -9.31 4.79 6.66
CA LEU A 358 -8.74 6.00 7.25
C LEU A 358 -8.97 7.24 6.36
N GLY A 359 -9.03 7.06 5.04
CA GLY A 359 -9.42 8.11 4.10
C GLY A 359 -10.87 8.55 4.30
N ALA A 360 -11.80 7.60 4.40
CA ALA A 360 -13.20 7.86 4.70
C ALA A 360 -13.37 8.53 6.07
N LEU A 361 -12.69 8.02 7.10
CA LEU A 361 -12.68 8.63 8.44
C LEU A 361 -12.17 10.07 8.39
N THR A 362 -11.08 10.34 7.68
CA THR A 362 -10.51 11.69 7.56
C THR A 362 -11.51 12.64 6.90
N LEU A 363 -12.21 12.21 5.84
CA LEU A 363 -13.22 13.01 5.16
C LEU A 363 -14.47 13.24 6.02
N ILE A 364 -14.93 12.23 6.78
CA ILE A 364 -16.02 12.38 7.76
C ILE A 364 -15.68 13.46 8.80
N GLN A 365 -14.43 13.55 9.20
CA GLN A 365 -13.94 14.56 10.16
C GLN A 365 -13.67 15.93 9.54
N HIS A 366 -13.74 16.06 8.21
CA HIS A 366 -13.59 17.30 7.44
C HIS A 366 -14.73 17.44 6.40
N PRO A 367 -16.00 17.47 6.84
CA PRO A 367 -17.15 17.38 5.95
C PRO A 367 -17.23 18.55 4.95
N GLU A 368 -16.64 19.70 5.28
CA GLU A 368 -16.53 20.86 4.40
C GLU A 368 -15.68 20.59 3.14
N GLN A 369 -14.85 19.54 3.16
CA GLN A 369 -13.99 19.14 2.04
C GLN A 369 -14.56 17.98 1.23
N ILE A 370 -15.65 17.32 1.66
CA ILE A 370 -16.31 16.25 0.89
C ILE A 370 -16.83 16.80 -0.45
N ASP A 371 -17.30 18.04 -0.48
CA ASP A 371 -17.75 18.72 -1.71
C ASP A 371 -16.70 18.73 -2.84
N VAL A 372 -15.40 18.62 -2.51
CA VAL A 372 -14.32 18.53 -3.50
C VAL A 372 -14.45 17.25 -4.33
N LEU A 373 -14.76 16.12 -3.69
CA LEU A 373 -14.97 14.83 -4.34
C LEU A 373 -16.21 14.85 -5.24
N LEU A 374 -17.27 15.56 -4.81
CA LEU A 374 -18.58 15.49 -5.45
C LEU A 374 -18.72 16.41 -6.67
N ARG A 375 -18.08 17.58 -6.64
CA ARG A 375 -18.31 18.64 -7.63
C ARG A 375 -17.32 18.64 -8.78
N ASP A 376 -16.14 18.05 -8.60
CA ASP A 376 -15.11 17.98 -9.62
C ASP A 376 -14.54 16.55 -9.70
N PRO A 377 -15.06 15.70 -10.62
CA PRO A 377 -14.53 14.36 -10.83
C PRO A 377 -13.03 14.34 -11.18
N GLY A 378 -12.48 15.44 -11.72
CA GLY A 378 -11.04 15.60 -11.95
C GLY A 378 -10.25 15.88 -10.67
N ALA A 379 -10.91 16.34 -9.60
CA ALA A 379 -10.27 16.64 -8.32
C ALA A 379 -10.14 15.41 -7.40
N VAL A 380 -10.90 14.33 -7.63
CA VAL A 380 -10.85 13.10 -6.82
C VAL A 380 -9.41 12.58 -6.68
N SER A 381 -8.65 12.58 -7.77
CA SER A 381 -7.25 12.16 -7.76
C SER A 381 -6.40 13.03 -6.83
N GLY A 382 -6.62 14.36 -6.83
CA GLY A 382 -5.96 15.29 -5.92
C GLY A 382 -6.31 15.05 -4.44
N VAL A 383 -7.58 14.74 -4.15
CA VAL A 383 -8.02 14.37 -2.79
C VAL A 383 -7.33 13.09 -2.34
N VAL A 384 -7.22 12.08 -3.23
CA VAL A 384 -6.53 10.83 -2.95
C VAL A 384 -5.04 11.05 -2.67
N GLU A 385 -4.34 11.86 -3.46
CA GLU A 385 -2.93 12.19 -3.20
C GLU A 385 -2.75 12.90 -1.85
N GLU A 386 -3.65 13.83 -1.50
CA GLU A 386 -3.60 14.48 -0.18
C GLU A 386 -3.89 13.51 0.96
N LEU A 387 -4.87 12.61 0.82
CA LEU A 387 -5.14 11.58 1.81
C LEU A 387 -3.92 10.69 1.99
N LEU A 388 -3.27 10.25 0.91
CA LEU A 388 -2.07 9.43 0.96
C LEU A 388 -0.90 10.12 1.66
N ARG A 389 -0.71 11.43 1.44
CA ARG A 389 0.25 12.24 2.19
C ARG A 389 -0.16 12.33 3.67
N PHE A 390 -1.37 12.81 3.92
CA PHE A 390 -1.82 13.21 5.25
C PHE A 390 -1.95 12.01 6.19
N THR A 391 -2.61 10.94 5.74
CA THR A 391 -2.89 9.76 6.57
C THR A 391 -1.70 8.85 6.75
N SER A 392 -0.79 8.79 5.77
CA SER A 392 0.46 8.00 5.80
C SER A 392 0.25 6.61 6.43
N VAL A 393 -0.54 5.77 5.77
CA VAL A 393 -0.91 4.42 6.26
C VAL A 393 0.33 3.56 6.54
N SER A 394 1.29 3.54 5.62
CA SER A 394 2.63 3.02 5.91
C SER A 394 3.40 4.10 6.66
N ASP A 395 3.57 3.93 7.97
CA ASP A 395 4.12 4.96 8.85
C ASP A 395 5.64 5.16 8.67
N HIS A 396 6.36 4.06 8.48
CA HIS A 396 7.81 4.04 8.32
C HIS A 396 8.25 2.85 7.47
N ILE A 397 9.48 2.93 6.95
CA ILE A 397 10.16 1.83 6.26
C ILE A 397 11.54 1.62 6.86
N VAL A 398 11.99 0.37 6.84
CA VAL A 398 13.17 -0.09 7.55
C VAL A 398 14.32 -0.34 6.57
N ARG A 399 15.53 0.09 6.91
CA ARG A 399 16.78 -0.11 6.17
C ARG A 399 17.92 -0.43 7.12
N MET A 400 18.99 -0.99 6.56
CA MET A 400 20.28 -1.16 7.23
C MET A 400 21.38 -0.51 6.39
N ALA A 401 22.25 0.29 7.01
CA ALA A 401 23.37 0.89 6.29
C ALA A 401 24.46 -0.15 5.98
N LYS A 402 24.92 -0.22 4.73
CA LYS A 402 26.04 -1.08 4.30
C LYS A 402 27.39 -0.37 4.41
N GLU A 403 27.38 0.94 4.36
CA GLU A 403 28.54 1.82 4.37
C GLU A 403 28.23 3.07 5.20
N ASP A 404 29.26 3.82 5.58
CA ASP A 404 29.07 5.12 6.23
C ASP A 404 28.36 6.12 5.28
N ILE A 405 27.36 6.84 5.80
CA ILE A 405 26.57 7.82 5.06
C ILE A 405 26.50 9.13 5.85
N GLU A 406 27.05 10.21 5.29
CA GLU A 406 26.89 11.56 5.84
C GLU A 406 25.56 12.16 5.40
N VAL A 407 24.76 12.62 6.36
CA VAL A 407 23.46 13.27 6.11
C VAL A 407 23.14 14.23 7.25
N GLY A 408 22.69 15.46 6.91
CA GLY A 408 22.24 16.43 7.92
C GLY A 408 23.28 16.79 8.99
N GLY A 409 24.57 16.65 8.71
CA GLY A 409 25.66 16.88 9.69
C GLY A 409 25.93 15.71 10.64
N ALA A 410 25.24 14.58 10.47
CA ALA A 410 25.50 13.32 11.17
C ALA A 410 26.12 12.29 10.22
N THR A 411 26.70 11.23 10.80
CA THR A 411 27.22 10.08 10.05
C THR A 411 26.48 8.82 10.52
N ILE A 412 25.65 8.27 9.64
CA ILE A 412 25.08 6.92 9.79
C ILE A 412 26.22 5.94 9.52
N LYS A 413 26.49 5.02 10.45
CA LYS A 413 27.58 4.06 10.34
C LYS A 413 27.14 2.77 9.64
N ALA A 414 28.07 2.09 8.98
CA ALA A 414 27.80 0.75 8.47
C ALA A 414 27.29 -0.17 9.60
N GLY A 415 26.22 -0.91 9.33
CA GLY A 415 25.50 -1.75 10.30
C GLY A 415 24.41 -1.02 11.09
N ASP A 416 24.33 0.31 11.03
CA ASP A 416 23.28 1.05 11.74
C ASP A 416 21.89 0.73 11.17
N ALA A 417 20.94 0.62 12.10
CA ALA A 417 19.52 0.58 11.78
C ALA A 417 19.03 1.97 11.33
N VAL A 418 18.32 2.03 10.21
CA VAL A 418 17.78 3.28 9.67
C VAL A 418 16.29 3.11 9.40
N LEU A 419 15.49 3.88 10.11
CA LEU A 419 14.05 4.00 9.92
C LEU A 419 13.76 5.28 9.15
N VAL A 420 13.06 5.17 8.03
CA VAL A 420 12.61 6.32 7.26
C VAL A 420 11.14 6.57 7.56
N SER A 421 10.82 7.61 8.32
CA SER A 421 9.45 7.91 8.73
C SER A 421 8.70 8.58 7.59
N ILE A 422 7.86 7.81 6.92
CA ILE A 422 6.96 8.31 5.87
C ILE A 422 6.02 9.37 6.46
N THR A 423 5.47 9.12 7.64
CA THR A 423 4.58 10.06 8.33
C THR A 423 5.27 11.39 8.58
N LEU A 424 6.45 11.42 9.20
CA LEU A 424 7.13 12.69 9.50
C LEU A 424 7.61 13.40 8.24
N MET A 425 8.09 12.68 7.23
CA MET A 425 8.46 13.28 5.94
C MET A 425 7.27 13.91 5.22
N ASN A 426 6.10 13.26 5.25
CA ASN A 426 4.87 13.81 4.67
C ASN A 426 4.30 14.99 5.45
N ARG A 427 4.79 15.20 6.66
CA ARG A 427 4.46 16.33 7.52
C ARG A 427 5.61 17.35 7.66
N ASP A 428 6.63 17.26 6.82
CA ASP A 428 7.74 18.22 6.81
C ASP A 428 7.24 19.60 6.34
N ALA A 429 7.30 20.60 7.24
CA ALA A 429 6.88 21.97 6.96
C ALA A 429 7.73 22.66 5.87
N LYS A 430 8.94 22.16 5.58
CA LYS A 430 9.78 22.64 4.48
C LYS A 430 9.25 22.18 3.11
N ALA A 431 8.53 21.05 3.07
CA ALA A 431 7.94 20.49 1.87
C ALA A 431 6.46 20.89 1.70
N TYR A 432 5.70 20.93 2.80
CA TYR A 432 4.27 21.23 2.80
C TYR A 432 3.94 22.31 3.83
N GLU A 433 3.43 23.45 3.36
CA GLU A 433 2.94 24.51 4.25
C GLU A 433 1.75 24.02 5.08
N ASN A 434 1.74 24.34 6.38
CA ASN A 434 0.76 23.86 7.36
C ASN A 434 0.52 22.34 7.23
N PRO A 435 1.58 21.53 7.47
CA PRO A 435 1.60 20.12 7.07
C PRO A 435 0.54 19.25 7.77
N ASP A 436 0.12 19.66 8.96
CA ASP A 436 -0.86 18.96 9.80
C ASP A 436 -2.31 19.36 9.52
N ILE A 437 -2.53 20.25 8.55
CA ILE A 437 -3.85 20.58 8.02
C ILE A 437 -4.11 19.71 6.78
N PHE A 438 -5.19 18.94 6.83
CA PHE A 438 -5.75 18.29 5.65
C PHE A 438 -6.36 19.35 4.73
N ASP A 439 -5.84 19.45 3.51
CA ASP A 439 -6.39 20.32 2.47
C ASP A 439 -6.51 19.52 1.17
N ALA A 440 -7.72 19.05 0.88
CA ALA A 440 -8.06 18.26 -0.30
C ALA A 440 -7.70 18.94 -1.65
N ARG A 441 -7.39 20.24 -1.66
CA ARG A 441 -6.97 20.99 -2.85
C ARG A 441 -5.48 21.28 -2.90
N ARG A 442 -4.71 20.92 -1.87
CA ARG A 442 -3.28 21.19 -1.88
C ARG A 442 -2.60 20.42 -3.00
N ASN A 443 -1.47 20.96 -3.44
CA ASN A 443 -0.56 20.21 -4.29
C ASN A 443 0.25 19.20 -3.43
N ALA A 444 -0.26 17.99 -3.26
CA ALA A 444 0.40 16.90 -2.54
C ALA A 444 1.44 16.13 -3.39
N ARG A 445 1.87 16.69 -4.54
CA ARG A 445 2.91 16.07 -5.38
C ARG A 445 4.18 15.83 -4.56
N HIS A 446 4.81 14.69 -4.83
CA HIS A 446 6.03 14.22 -4.16
C HIS A 446 5.85 13.77 -2.71
N HIS A 447 4.62 13.49 -2.25
CA HIS A 447 4.43 12.76 -1.02
C HIS A 447 5.11 11.39 -1.11
N VAL A 448 5.54 10.86 0.03
CA VAL A 448 6.24 9.57 0.14
C VAL A 448 5.35 8.50 0.75
N GLY A 449 4.02 8.64 0.65
CA GLY A 449 3.05 7.64 1.13
C GLY A 449 3.21 6.27 0.48
N PHE A 450 3.81 6.23 -0.72
CA PHE A 450 4.19 5.02 -1.45
C PHE A 450 5.69 4.70 -1.34
N GLY A 451 6.40 5.30 -0.39
CA GLY A 451 7.86 5.32 -0.36
C GLY A 451 8.45 6.16 -1.50
N HIS A 452 9.72 5.91 -1.81
CA HIS A 452 10.43 6.55 -2.92
C HIS A 452 11.57 5.65 -3.43
N GLY A 453 12.03 5.89 -4.64
CA GLY A 453 13.25 5.27 -5.17
C GLY A 453 13.10 3.77 -5.46
N ILE A 454 14.13 3.00 -5.09
CA ILE A 454 14.35 1.61 -5.51
C ILE A 454 13.12 0.74 -5.17
N HIS A 455 12.64 0.85 -3.93
CA HIS A 455 11.50 0.08 -3.42
C HIS A 455 10.18 0.87 -3.37
N GLN A 456 10.04 1.94 -4.17
CA GLN A 456 8.75 2.65 -4.27
C GLN A 456 7.63 1.65 -4.60
N CYS A 457 6.42 1.85 -4.05
CA CYS A 457 5.32 0.91 -4.17
C CYS A 457 5.04 0.53 -5.64
N LEU A 458 5.14 -0.77 -5.96
CA LEU A 458 4.85 -1.29 -7.30
C LEU A 458 3.36 -1.16 -7.64
N GLY A 459 2.48 -1.38 -6.65
CA GLY A 459 1.03 -1.34 -6.75
C GLY A 459 0.40 0.06 -6.67
N GLN A 460 1.21 1.13 -6.65
CA GLN A 460 0.72 2.48 -6.36
C GLN A 460 -0.39 3.00 -7.30
N ASN A 461 -0.45 2.52 -8.54
CA ASN A 461 -1.47 2.94 -9.51
C ASN A 461 -2.77 2.14 -9.33
N LEU A 462 -2.67 0.89 -8.85
CA LEU A 462 -3.82 0.09 -8.47
C LEU A 462 -4.48 0.70 -7.23
N ALA A 463 -3.69 0.96 -6.19
CA ALA A 463 -4.16 1.60 -4.96
C ALA A 463 -4.83 2.96 -5.22
N ARG A 464 -4.28 3.79 -6.12
CA ARG A 464 -4.94 5.04 -6.57
C ARG A 464 -6.30 4.78 -7.21
N ALA A 465 -6.38 3.83 -8.15
CA ALA A 465 -7.64 3.49 -8.80
C ALA A 465 -8.69 3.00 -7.79
N GLU A 466 -8.28 2.16 -6.83
CA GLU A 466 -9.14 1.69 -5.75
C GLU A 466 -9.64 2.82 -4.86
N LEU A 467 -8.75 3.70 -4.39
CA LEU A 467 -9.12 4.84 -3.54
C LEU A 467 -10.03 5.83 -4.26
N GLU A 468 -9.72 6.17 -5.51
CA GLU A 468 -10.54 7.07 -6.33
C GLU A 468 -11.97 6.53 -6.50
N ILE A 469 -12.10 5.24 -6.83
CA ILE A 469 -13.39 4.59 -7.08
C ILE A 469 -14.15 4.39 -5.76
N ALA A 470 -13.48 3.87 -4.73
CA ALA A 470 -14.11 3.53 -3.46
C ALA A 470 -14.57 4.79 -2.71
N LEU A 471 -13.70 5.78 -2.51
CA LEU A 471 -14.05 7.01 -1.80
C LEU A 471 -15.00 7.88 -2.64
N GLY A 472 -14.77 7.98 -3.95
CA GLY A 472 -15.65 8.69 -4.86
C GLY A 472 -17.07 8.10 -4.86
N GLY A 473 -17.18 6.78 -5.00
CA GLY A 473 -18.46 6.06 -4.95
C GLY A 473 -19.17 6.19 -3.60
N LEU A 474 -18.43 6.00 -2.51
CA LEU A 474 -18.97 6.08 -1.14
C LEU A 474 -19.62 7.45 -0.87
N PHE A 475 -18.89 8.54 -1.07
CA PHE A 475 -19.42 9.87 -0.78
C PHE A 475 -20.42 10.36 -1.83
N ALA A 476 -20.35 9.90 -3.08
CA ALA A 476 -21.39 10.18 -4.09
C ALA A 476 -22.73 9.53 -3.74
N ARG A 477 -22.73 8.30 -3.21
CA ARG A 477 -23.93 7.56 -2.82
C ARG A 477 -24.42 7.94 -1.42
N ILE A 478 -23.51 8.25 -0.50
CA ILE A 478 -23.77 8.47 0.92
C ILE A 478 -23.08 9.76 1.40
N PRO A 479 -23.47 10.95 0.88
CA PRO A 479 -22.79 12.21 1.22
C PRO A 479 -22.94 12.62 2.68
N GLY A 480 -23.96 12.09 3.39
CA GLY A 480 -24.20 12.31 4.82
C GLY A 480 -23.57 11.27 5.74
N LEU A 481 -22.68 10.40 5.22
CA LEU A 481 -22.01 9.38 6.02
C LEU A 481 -21.28 10.02 7.21
N ARG A 482 -21.48 9.46 8.40
CA ARG A 482 -20.88 9.95 9.64
C ARG A 482 -20.59 8.79 10.58
N LEU A 483 -19.76 9.02 11.59
CA LEU A 483 -19.51 8.02 12.62
C LEU A 483 -20.79 7.70 13.41
N ALA A 484 -20.95 6.43 13.77
CA ALA A 484 -21.97 5.94 14.69
C ALA A 484 -21.53 6.05 16.16
N VAL A 485 -20.23 6.27 16.39
CA VAL A 485 -19.58 6.41 17.70
C VAL A 485 -18.73 7.69 17.73
N PRO A 486 -18.39 8.23 18.91
CA PRO A 486 -17.35 9.25 19.05
C PRO A 486 -16.01 8.83 18.44
N LEU A 487 -15.21 9.79 17.97
CA LEU A 487 -13.91 9.51 17.32
C LEU A 487 -12.92 8.76 18.22
N ASP A 488 -12.93 9.05 19.52
CA ASP A 488 -12.05 8.44 20.53
C ASP A 488 -12.48 7.02 20.92
N GLU A 489 -13.65 6.56 20.48
CA GLU A 489 -14.11 5.17 20.62
C GLU A 489 -13.78 4.31 19.39
N VAL A 490 -13.27 4.90 18.30
CA VAL A 490 -12.86 4.15 17.11
C VAL A 490 -11.57 3.38 17.42
N PRO A 491 -11.59 2.03 17.43
CA PRO A 491 -10.40 1.25 17.70
C PRO A 491 -9.41 1.38 16.53
N ILE A 492 -8.15 1.67 16.84
CA ILE A 492 -7.08 1.82 15.84
C ILE A 492 -5.94 0.85 16.11
N LYS A 493 -5.21 0.52 15.04
CA LYS A 493 -4.04 -0.36 15.08
C LYS A 493 -2.86 0.30 15.81
N ALA A 494 -1.94 -0.52 16.29
CA ALA A 494 -0.74 -0.08 16.98
C ALA A 494 0.28 0.58 16.02
N GLY A 495 1.28 1.28 16.56
CA GLY A 495 2.29 2.03 15.79
C GLY A 495 3.21 1.18 14.92
N HIS A 496 3.23 -0.14 15.13
CA HIS A 496 4.02 -1.07 14.33
C HIS A 496 3.26 -1.69 13.14
N ASP A 497 1.95 -1.49 13.07
CA ASP A 497 1.11 -1.97 11.98
C ASP A 497 0.94 -0.90 10.89
N ALA A 498 0.38 -1.31 9.74
CA ALA A 498 -0.17 -0.35 8.81
C ALA A 498 -1.32 0.41 9.49
N GLN A 499 -1.26 1.74 9.47
CA GLN A 499 -2.12 2.61 10.27
C GLN A 499 -3.54 2.65 9.73
N GLY A 500 -4.52 2.37 10.58
CA GLY A 500 -5.94 2.43 10.24
C GLY A 500 -6.85 2.00 11.39
N PRO A 501 -8.16 2.21 11.25
CA PRO A 501 -9.14 1.67 12.18
C PRO A 501 -9.21 0.13 12.08
N ILE A 502 -9.42 -0.54 13.21
CA ILE A 502 -9.72 -1.98 13.27
C ILE A 502 -11.18 -2.19 12.84
N GLU A 503 -12.07 -1.34 13.34
CA GLU A 503 -13.49 -1.24 12.99
C GLU A 503 -13.83 0.23 12.79
N LEU A 504 -14.77 0.53 11.90
CA LEU A 504 -15.23 1.89 11.62
C LEU A 504 -16.76 1.96 11.61
N PRO A 505 -17.40 2.07 12.78
CA PRO A 505 -18.86 2.15 12.89
C PRO A 505 -19.38 3.45 12.27
N VAL A 506 -20.21 3.34 11.23
CA VAL A 506 -20.80 4.46 10.50
C VAL A 506 -22.31 4.34 10.37
N VAL A 507 -22.98 5.47 10.21
CA VAL A 507 -24.41 5.61 9.90
C VAL A 507 -24.60 6.72 8.86
N TRP A 508 -25.77 6.75 8.22
CA TRP A 508 -26.11 7.72 7.17
C TRP A 508 -27.57 8.14 7.20
#